data_AF-A0A7C5JZF7-F1
#
_entry.id   AF-A0A7C5JZF7-F1
#
_cell.length_a   1.000
_cell.length_b   1.000
_cell.length_c   1.000
_cell.angle_alpha   90.00
_cell.angle_beta   90.00
_cell.angle_gamma   90.00
#
_symmetry.space_group_name_H-M   'P 1'
#
loop_
_entity.id
_entity.type
_entity.pdbx_description
1 polymer ?
#
loop_
_entity_poly.entity_id
_entity_poly.type
_entity_poly.pdbx_seq_one_letter_code
_entity_poly.pdbx_strand_id
1 'polypeptide(L)' 'MKASGSSYQVRIKETLYSFKDGKIKVSIRPYEEYLEFDVSKACFLSRAKGEMGELILDEKYLTVTFRFKGMGGS' A
#
# COMPACT_ATOMS: atom_id res chain seq x y z
N MET A 1 -2.57 30.64 -14.47
CA MET A 1 -2.72 29.40 -15.26
C MET A 1 -2.03 28.24 -14.55
N LYS A 2 -2.80 27.30 -13.99
CA LYS A 2 -2.62 25.84 -14.10
C LYS A 2 -4.02 25.27 -13.88
N ALA A 3 -4.47 24.41 -14.77
CA ALA A 3 -5.72 23.70 -14.61
C ALA A 3 -5.69 22.97 -13.25
N SER A 4 -6.78 23.05 -12.50
CA SER A 4 -7.10 22.13 -11.41
C SER A 4 -7.30 20.74 -12.04
N GLY A 5 -6.20 20.10 -12.47
CA GLY A 5 -6.21 18.74 -12.97
C GLY A 5 -6.55 17.82 -11.81
N SER A 6 -7.65 17.09 -11.91
CA SER A 6 -8.02 16.07 -10.93
C SER A 6 -6.84 15.11 -10.74
N SER A 7 -6.27 15.09 -9.54
CA SER A 7 -5.30 14.06 -9.16
C SER A 7 -6.06 12.74 -9.08
N TYR A 8 -5.77 11.81 -9.99
CA TYR A 8 -6.36 10.47 -9.93
C TYR A 8 -5.74 9.71 -8.77
N GLN A 9 -6.56 9.44 -7.76
CA GLN A 9 -6.20 8.61 -6.62
C GLN A 9 -7.08 7.36 -6.61
N VAL A 10 -6.45 6.19 -6.58
CA VAL A 10 -7.12 4.90 -6.58
C VAL A 10 -6.84 4.19 -5.27
N ARG A 11 -7.90 3.87 -4.52
CA ARG A 11 -7.80 3.00 -3.35
C ARG A 11 -7.85 1.55 -3.79
N ILE A 12 -6.85 0.77 -3.41
CA ILE A 12 -6.74 -0.63 -3.79
C ILE A 12 -7.49 -1.48 -2.75
N LYS A 13 -8.33 -2.40 -3.23
CA LYS A 13 -8.99 -3.37 -2.36
C LYS A 13 -7.93 -4.27 -1.70
N GLU A 14 -8.14 -4.58 -0.42
CA GLU A 14 -7.22 -5.39 0.37
C GLU A 14 -6.91 -6.76 -0.26
N THR A 15 -7.90 -7.37 -0.91
CA THR A 15 -7.74 -8.65 -1.62
C THR A 15 -6.91 -8.57 -2.91
N LEU A 16 -6.62 -7.36 -3.40
CA LEU A 16 -5.85 -7.14 -4.62
C LEU A 16 -4.39 -6.76 -4.35
N TYR A 17 -3.97 -6.69 -3.09
CA TYR A 17 -2.57 -6.48 -2.77
C TYR A 17 -2.08 -7.45 -1.69
N SER A 18 -0.76 -7.63 -1.63
CA SER A 18 -0.11 -8.40 -0.57
C SER A 18 1.22 -7.76 -0.19
N PHE A 19 1.64 -7.94 1.05
CA PHE A 19 2.95 -7.56 1.54
C PHE A 19 3.68 -8.78 2.08
N LYS A 20 4.78 -9.15 1.42
CA LYS A 20 5.60 -10.31 1.79
C LYS A 20 7.06 -10.02 1.48
N ASP A 21 7.96 -10.40 2.39
CA ASP A 21 9.42 -10.29 2.21
C ASP A 21 9.88 -8.87 1.83
N GLY A 22 9.25 -7.83 2.39
CA GLY A 22 9.58 -6.44 2.10
C GLY A 22 9.07 -5.93 0.75
N LYS A 23 8.21 -6.69 0.06
CA LYS A 23 7.66 -6.34 -1.24
C LYS A 23 6.16 -6.18 -1.17
N ILE A 24 5.66 -5.09 -1.74
CA ILE A 24 4.22 -4.87 -1.94
C ILE A 24 3.89 -5.29 -3.37
N LYS A 25 2.99 -6.25 -3.53
CA LYS A 25 2.45 -6.66 -4.83
C LYS A 25 1.02 -6.19 -4.97
N VAL A 26 0.71 -5.52 -6.08
CA VAL A 26 -0.64 -5.07 -6.45
C VAL A 26 -1.04 -5.80 -7.72
N SER A 27 -2.14 -6.55 -7.66
CA SER A 27 -2.72 -7.23 -8.80
C SER A 27 -3.45 -6.23 -9.70
N ILE A 28 -2.99 -6.09 -10.94
CA ILE A 28 -3.72 -5.38 -12.00
C ILE A 28 -4.67 -6.36 -12.69
N ARG A 29 -4.16 -7.56 -13.01
CA ARG A 29 -4.93 -8.68 -13.51
C ARG A 29 -4.63 -9.92 -12.68
N PRO A 30 -5.65 -10.59 -12.13
CA PRO A 30 -5.46 -11.79 -11.32
C PRO A 30 -4.57 -12.81 -12.05
N TYR A 31 -3.50 -13.25 -11.39
CA TYR A 31 -2.56 -14.28 -11.88
C TYR A 31 -1.76 -13.95 -13.15
N GLU A 32 -1.97 -12.78 -13.76
CA GLU A 32 -1.32 -12.37 -15.00
C GLU A 32 -0.35 -11.20 -14.78
N GLU A 33 -0.85 -10.11 -14.19
CA GLU A 33 -0.15 -8.84 -14.16
C GLU A 33 -0.18 -8.21 -12.77
N TYR A 34 0.99 -7.85 -12.27
CA TYR A 34 1.16 -7.22 -10.98
C TYR A 34 2.20 -6.10 -11.04
N LEU A 35 1.94 -5.03 -10.28
CA LEU A 35 2.97 -4.06 -9.90
C LEU A 35 3.66 -4.56 -8.63
N GLU A 36 4.98 -4.55 -8.64
CA GLU A 36 5.80 -4.89 -7.47
C GLU A 36 6.58 -3.65 -7.01
N PHE A 37 6.47 -3.33 -5.73
CA PHE A 37 7.22 -2.26 -5.09
C PHE A 37 8.14 -2.86 -4.03
N ASP A 38 9.46 -2.75 -4.26
CA ASP A 38 10.46 -3.16 -3.28
C ASP A 38 10.61 -2.07 -2.22
N VAL A 39 10.11 -2.37 -1.01
CA VAL A 39 10.25 -1.52 0.17
C VAL A 39 11.13 -2.16 1.23
N SER A 40 11.89 -3.21 0.89
CA SER A 40 12.71 -3.99 1.83
C SER A 40 13.75 -3.14 2.59
N LYS A 41 14.22 -2.05 1.97
CA LYS A 41 15.16 -1.09 2.55
C LYS A 41 14.49 0.10 3.24
N ALA A 42 13.17 0.15 3.25
CA ALA A 42 12.47 1.31 3.79
C ALA A 42 12.50 1.31 5.32
N CYS A 43 13.01 2.40 5.90
CA CYS A 43 13.20 2.55 7.34
C CYS A 43 11.89 2.51 8.15
N PHE A 44 10.74 2.70 7.49
CA PHE A 44 9.44 2.61 8.15
C PHE A 44 9.04 1.16 8.47
N LEU A 45 9.58 0.15 7.78
CA LEU A 45 9.22 -1.25 8.05
C LEU A 45 9.58 -1.70 9.47
N SER A 46 10.71 -1.23 10.01
CA SER A 46 11.12 -1.52 11.38
C SER A 46 10.39 -0.67 12.43
N ARG A 47 9.75 0.43 12.01
CA ARG A 47 9.04 1.38 12.87
C ARG A 47 7.53 1.17 12.88
N ALA A 48 7.00 0.60 11.81
CA ALA A 48 5.60 0.24 11.69
C ALA A 48 5.29 -0.86 12.71
N LYS A 49 4.48 -0.52 13.71
CA LYS A 49 3.94 -1.47 14.68
C LYS A 49 2.50 -1.74 14.27
N GLY A 50 2.25 -2.80 13.51
CA GLY A 50 0.89 -3.14 13.08
C GLY A 50 0.81 -3.95 11.80
N GLU A 51 -0.42 -4.24 11.40
CA GLU A 51 -0.76 -4.90 10.13
C GLU A 51 -0.90 -3.83 9.04
N MET A 52 -0.50 -4.14 7.80
CA MET A 52 -0.72 -3.26 6.66
C MET A 52 -2.23 -3.09 6.44
N GLY A 53 -2.68 -1.87 6.14
CA GLY A 53 -4.11 -1.58 5.99
C GLY A 53 -4.44 -0.90 4.67
N GLU A 54 -4.16 0.39 4.60
CA GLU A 54 -4.39 1.25 3.45
C GLU A 54 -3.44 1.00 2.30
N LEU A 55 -3.92 0.73 1.08
CA LEU A 55 -3.09 0.96 -0.09
C LEU A 55 -3.78 1.91 -1.06
N ILE A 56 -3.14 3.06 -1.27
CA ILE A 56 -3.65 4.12 -2.13
C ILE A 56 -2.55 4.47 -3.14
N LEU A 57 -2.88 4.34 -4.41
CA LEU A 57 -2.00 4.66 -5.52
C LEU A 57 -2.44 5.98 -6.15
N ASP A 58 -1.50 6.90 -6.30
CA ASP A 58 -1.63 8.07 -7.16
C ASP A 58 -0.53 8.08 -8.23
N GLU A 59 -0.54 9.08 -9.10
CA GLU A 59 0.40 9.19 -10.23
C GLU A 59 1.88 9.22 -9.83
N LYS A 60 2.20 9.60 -8.59
CA LYS A 60 3.57 9.85 -8.11
C LYS A 60 3.93 9.07 -6.86
N TYR A 61 2.94 8.71 -6.05
CA TYR A 61 3.14 8.15 -4.73
C TYR A 61 2.30 6.89 -4.51
N LEU A 62 2.91 5.97 -3.77
CA LEU A 62 2.22 4.87 -3.14
C LEU A 62 2.08 5.20 -1.65
N THR A 63 0.85 5.42 -1.19
CA THR A 63 0.56 5.60 0.23
C THR A 63 0.19 4.26 0.85
N VAL A 64 0.99 3.84 1.82
CA VAL A 64 0.77 2.63 2.63
C VAL A 64 0.40 3.06 4.04
N THR A 65 -0.71 2.56 4.57
CA THR A 65 -1.05 2.80 5.99
C THR A 65 -0.91 1.52 6.79
N PHE A 66 -0.66 1.68 8.09
CA PHE A 66 -0.56 0.58 9.05
C PHE A 66 -1.59 0.79 10.14
N ARG A 67 -2.27 -0.28 10.52
CA ARG A 67 -3.25 -0.28 11.61
C ARG A 67 -2.63 -1.02 12.80
N PHE A 68 -2.65 -0.37 13.95
CA PHE A 68 -2.35 -1.05 15.20
C PHE A 68 -3.48 -2.04 15.46
N LYS A 69 -3.14 -3.32 15.62
CA LYS A 69 -4.08 -4.26 16.22
C LYS A 69 -4.23 -3.81 17.67
N GLY A 70 -5.32 -3.10 17.97
CA GLY A 70 -5.64 -2.74 19.34
C GLY A 70 -5.56 -4.01 20.18
N MET A 71 -4.82 -3.96 21.29
CA MET A 71 -4.91 -4.99 22.31
C MET A 71 -6.39 -5.10 22.67
N GLY A 72 -7.07 -6.13 22.15
CA GLY A 72 -8.33 -6.56 22.71
C GLY A 72 -8.05 -6.90 24.16
N GLY A 73 -8.69 -6.18 25.07
CA GLY A 73 -8.62 -6.47 26.50
C GLY A 73 -8.88 -7.96 26.71
N SER A 74 -7.89 -8.64 27.28
CA SER A 74 -8.11 -9.90 27.99
C SER A 74 -8.73 -9.60 29.35
#